data_AF-V2U6W4-F1
#
_entry.id   AF-V2U6W4-F1
#
_cell.length_a   1.000
_cell.length_b   1.000
_cell.length_c   1.000
_cell.angle_alpha   90.00
_cell.angle_beta   90.00
_cell.angle_gamma   90.00
#
_symmetry.space_group_name_H-M   'P 1'
#
loop_
_entity.id
_entity.type
_entity.pdbx_description
1 polymer ?
#
loop_
_entity_poly.entity_id
_entity_poly.type
_entity_poly.pdbx_seq_one_letter_code
_entity_poly.pdbx_strand_id
1 'polypeptide(L)'
;MLEVVDLRESLVALVSVLQLLLEFISVVCVVIGLVKTLMVLVQLKSGRSARYCFGNWLATALEFQLAADILATTVDPDMDSLIKLAIIAVIRTFLNYFLMKELEHQPGTEK
;
A
#
# COMPACT_ATOMS: atom_id res chain seq x y z
N MET A 1 -32.70 14.77 -15.62
CA MET A 1 -31.40 15.49 -15.69
C MET A 1 -30.99 16.05 -14.34
N LEU A 2 -31.86 16.73 -13.56
CA LEU A 2 -31.52 17.20 -12.21
C LEU A 2 -31.23 16.06 -11.20
N GLU A 3 -32.11 15.06 -11.05
CA GLU A 3 -31.90 13.94 -10.09
C GLU A 3 -30.62 13.11 -10.32
N VAL A 4 -30.16 12.97 -11.58
CA VAL A 4 -28.93 12.22 -11.88
C VAL A 4 -27.67 13.03 -11.59
N VAL A 5 -27.76 14.37 -11.61
CA VAL A 5 -26.64 15.26 -11.27
C VAL A 5 -26.42 15.25 -9.76
N ASP A 6 -27.50 15.38 -8.96
CA ASP A 6 -27.43 15.32 -7.50
C ASP A 6 -26.87 13.98 -6.98
N LEU A 7 -27.29 12.85 -7.59
CA LEU A 7 -26.81 11.53 -7.19
C LEU A 7 -25.31 11.34 -7.51
N ARG A 8 -24.84 11.89 -8.63
CA ARG A 8 -23.42 11.87 -9.01
C ARG A 8 -22.58 12.70 -8.05
N GLU A 9 -23.01 13.91 -7.71
CA GLU A 9 -22.29 14.78 -6.78
C GLU A 9 -22.16 14.14 -5.39
N SER A 10 -23.24 13.54 -4.88
CA SER A 10 -23.19 12.84 -3.60
C SER A 10 -22.29 11.60 -3.62
N LEU A 11 -22.24 10.88 -4.75
CA LEU A 11 -21.35 9.72 -4.93
C LEU A 11 -19.88 10.16 -4.98
N VAL A 12 -19.56 11.22 -5.74
CA VAL A 12 -18.22 11.80 -5.84
C VAL A 12 -17.71 12.19 -4.46
N ALA A 13 -18.52 12.94 -3.70
CA ALA A 13 -18.16 13.38 -2.35
C ALA A 13 -17.89 12.19 -1.41
N LEU A 14 -18.74 11.16 -1.43
CA LEU A 14 -18.59 9.97 -0.61
C LEU A 14 -17.29 9.22 -0.93
N VAL A 15 -17.04 8.99 -2.22
CA VAL A 15 -15.84 8.27 -2.69
C VAL A 15 -14.58 9.05 -2.35
N SER A 16 -14.55 10.37 -2.53
CA SER A 16 -13.40 11.20 -2.14
C SER A 16 -13.11 11.12 -0.64
N VAL A 17 -14.15 11.08 0.21
CA VAL A 17 -13.96 10.89 1.65
C VAL A 17 -13.39 9.51 1.97
N LEU A 18 -13.93 8.46 1.35
CA LEU A 18 -13.45 7.09 1.56
C LEU A 18 -12.01 6.90 1.06
N GLN A 19 -11.67 7.46 -0.09
CA GLN A 19 -10.31 7.46 -0.63
C GLN A 19 -9.35 8.10 0.37
N LEU A 20 -9.67 9.31 0.85
CA LEU A 20 -8.84 10.02 1.83
C LEU A 20 -8.64 9.21 3.12
N LEU A 21 -9.69 8.54 3.61
CA LEU A 21 -9.60 7.69 4.80
C LEU A 21 -8.66 6.50 4.58
N LEU A 22 -8.76 5.82 3.42
CA LEU A 22 -7.92 4.69 3.09
C LEU A 22 -6.45 5.09 2.89
N GLU A 23 -6.21 6.22 2.22
CA GLU A 23 -4.87 6.81 2.11
C GLU A 23 -4.28 7.14 3.49
N PHE A 24 -5.09 7.73 4.37
CA PHE A 24 -4.65 8.04 5.73
C PHE A 24 -4.29 6.78 6.53
N ILE A 25 -5.13 5.74 6.48
CA ILE A 25 -4.86 4.46 7.15
C ILE A 25 -3.57 3.83 6.59
N SER A 26 -3.38 3.88 5.27
CA SER A 26 -2.17 3.39 4.61
C SER A 26 -0.91 4.10 5.16
N VAL A 27 -0.92 5.43 5.21
CA VAL A 27 0.21 6.22 5.76
C VAL A 27 0.47 5.84 7.22
N VAL A 28 -0.57 5.70 8.04
CA VAL A 28 -0.43 5.28 9.45
C VAL A 28 0.20 3.89 9.56
N CYS A 29 -0.21 2.92 8.74
CA CYS A 29 0.40 1.59 8.69
C CYS A 29 1.89 1.65 8.34
N VAL A 30 2.29 2.47 7.37
CA VAL A 30 3.71 2.66 7.00
C VAL A 30 4.50 3.25 8.17
N VAL A 31 3.96 4.27 8.84
CA VAL A 31 4.62 4.92 9.98
C VAL A 31 4.82 3.94 11.13
N ILE A 32 3.79 3.16 11.48
CA ILE A 32 3.88 2.14 12.54
C ILE A 32 4.92 1.08 12.17
N GLY A 33 4.89 0.61 10.92
CA GLY A 33 5.87 -0.35 10.40
C GLY A 33 7.30 0.16 10.47
N LEU A 34 7.52 1.42 10.12
CA LEU A 34 8.83 2.07 10.20
C LEU A 34 9.32 2.13 11.65
N VAL A 35 8.49 2.58 12.59
CA VAL A 35 8.85 2.66 14.02
C VAL A 35 9.20 1.28 14.58
N LYS A 36 8.38 0.26 14.30
CA LYS A 36 8.64 -1.12 14.72
C LYS A 36 9.95 -1.66 14.14
N THR A 37 10.22 -1.37 12.87
CA THR A 37 11.45 -1.78 12.17
C THR A 37 12.68 -1.13 12.78
N LEU A 38 12.62 0.17 13.07
CA LEU A 38 13.71 0.90 13.74
C LEU A 38 13.97 0.35 15.13
N MET A 39 12.93 0.03 15.92
CA MET A 39 13.11 -0.62 17.23
C MET A 39 13.83 -1.97 17.12
N VAL A 40 13.45 -2.82 16.14
CA VAL A 40 14.09 -4.12 15.91
C VAL A 40 15.56 -3.96 15.51
N LEU A 41 15.87 -2.93 14.72
CA LEU A 41 17.23 -2.63 14.28
C LEU A 41 18.11 -2.12 15.44
N VAL A 42 17.57 -1.27 16.31
CA VAL A 42 18.26 -0.76 17.51
C VAL A 42 18.51 -1.87 18.54
N GLN A 43 17.63 -2.88 18.62
CA GLN A 43 17.82 -4.04 19.50
C GLN A 43 18.88 -5.05 18.99
N LEU A 44 19.71 -4.69 18.00
CA LEU A 44 20.78 -5.53 17.41
C LEU A 44 20.29 -6.91 16.94
N LYS A 45 18.99 -7.06 16.67
CA LYS A 45 18.46 -8.24 15.98
C LYS A 45 18.90 -8.20 14.52
N SER A 46 19.12 -9.38 13.94
CA SER A 46 19.51 -9.55 12.53
C SER A 46 18.67 -8.64 11.62
N GLY A 47 19.33 -7.86 10.77
CA GLY A 47 18.68 -6.92 9.83
C GLY A 47 17.64 -7.58 8.92
N ARG A 48 17.67 -8.91 8.79
CA ARG A 48 16.62 -9.72 8.15
C ARG A 48 15.27 -9.65 8.87
N SER A 49 15.24 -9.73 10.21
CA SER A 49 13.99 -9.64 10.98
C SER A 49 13.37 -8.25 10.90
N ALA A 50 14.21 -7.20 10.84
CA ALA A 50 13.75 -5.83 10.63
C ALA A 50 13.11 -5.68 9.23
N ARG A 51 13.76 -6.19 8.18
CA ARG A 51 13.22 -6.21 6.80
C ARG A 51 11.89 -6.95 6.69
N TYR A 52 11.76 -8.11 7.34
CA TYR A 52 10.50 -8.87 7.34
C TYR A 52 9.36 -8.10 8.04
N CYS A 53 9.64 -7.51 9.20
CA CYS A 53 8.65 -6.70 9.91
C CYS A 53 8.19 -5.52 9.04
N PHE A 54 9.12 -4.80 8.43
CA PHE A 54 8.80 -3.68 7.55
C PHE A 54 7.99 -4.11 6.32
N GLY A 55 8.39 -5.21 5.67
CA GLY A 55 7.71 -5.76 4.50
C GLY A 55 6.25 -6.10 4.78
N ASN A 56 5.95 -6.69 5.94
CA ASN A 56 4.57 -7.02 6.33
C ASN A 56 3.70 -5.77 6.52
N TRP A 57 4.21 -4.73 7.20
CA TRP A 57 3.48 -3.47 7.37
C TRP A 57 3.30 -2.72 6.05
N LEU A 58 4.31 -2.75 5.17
CA LEU A 58 4.21 -2.21 3.83
C LEU A 58 3.14 -2.92 3.00
N ALA A 59 3.06 -4.25 3.06
CA ALA A 59 2.05 -5.04 2.36
C ALA A 59 0.62 -4.68 2.79
N THR A 60 0.39 -4.44 4.08
CA THR A 60 -0.92 -3.98 4.57
C THR A 60 -1.25 -2.56 4.10
N ALA A 61 -0.31 -1.62 4.17
CA ALA A 61 -0.52 -0.25 3.67
C ALA A 61 -0.85 -0.23 2.17
N LEU A 62 -0.25 -1.15 1.44
CA LEU A 62 -0.43 -1.42 0.02
C LEU A 62 -1.87 -1.75 -0.37
N GLU A 63 -2.49 -2.65 0.37
CA GLU A 63 -3.86 -3.10 0.12
C GLU A 63 -4.87 -1.96 0.32
N PHE A 64 -4.67 -1.14 1.35
CA PHE A 64 -5.50 0.05 1.57
C PHE A 64 -5.34 1.09 0.46
N GLN A 65 -4.12 1.29 -0.04
CA GLN A 65 -3.89 2.22 -1.12
C GLN A 65 -4.51 1.73 -2.44
N LEU A 66 -4.39 0.43 -2.74
CA LEU A 66 -5.08 -0.17 -3.88
C LEU A 66 -6.62 -0.02 -3.78
N ALA A 67 -7.19 -0.15 -2.57
CA ALA A 67 -8.61 0.08 -2.36
C ALA A 67 -9.00 1.56 -2.60
N ALA A 68 -8.16 2.51 -2.17
CA ALA A 68 -8.35 3.94 -2.44
C ALA A 68 -8.31 4.25 -3.95
N ASP A 69 -7.39 3.59 -4.64
CA ASP A 69 -7.20 3.71 -6.09
C ASP A 69 -8.43 3.21 -6.86
N ILE A 70 -8.94 2.01 -6.52
CA ILE A 70 -10.17 1.45 -7.12
C ILE A 70 -11.36 2.41 -6.93
N LEU A 71 -11.49 3.00 -5.74
CA LEU A 71 -12.51 3.99 -5.45
C LEU A 71 -12.38 5.23 -6.36
N ALA A 72 -11.19 5.78 -6.52
CA ALA A 72 -10.93 6.92 -7.40
C ALA A 72 -11.35 6.63 -8.86
N THR A 73 -10.97 5.45 -9.37
CA THR A 73 -11.30 5.04 -10.76
C THR A 73 -12.79 4.87 -11.02
N THR A 74 -13.60 4.67 -9.98
CA THR A 74 -15.05 4.49 -10.09
C THR A 74 -15.79 5.81 -10.35
N VAL A 75 -15.21 6.94 -9.91
CA VAL A 75 -15.86 8.26 -9.97
C VAL A 75 -15.36 9.11 -11.14
N ASP A 76 -14.05 9.10 -11.40
CA ASP A 76 -13.47 9.78 -12.54
C ASP A 76 -12.43 8.85 -13.19
N PRO A 77 -12.78 8.16 -14.30
CA PRO A 77 -11.84 7.32 -15.03
C PRO A 77 -10.84 8.20 -15.81
N ASP A 78 -9.98 8.92 -15.09
CA ASP A 78 -8.90 9.73 -15.65
C ASP A 78 -7.66 8.85 -15.90
N MET A 79 -7.43 8.53 -17.19
CA MET A 79 -6.45 7.52 -17.61
C MET A 79 -5.00 7.86 -17.22
N ASP A 80 -4.63 9.14 -17.19
CA ASP A 80 -3.28 9.58 -16.81
C ASP A 80 -2.99 9.32 -15.32
N SER A 81 -3.97 9.62 -14.46
CA SER A 81 -3.89 9.37 -13.03
C SER A 81 -3.83 7.87 -12.71
N LEU A 82 -4.66 7.06 -13.39
CA LEU A 82 -4.62 5.60 -13.29
C LEU A 82 -3.25 5.01 -13.69
N ILE A 83 -2.64 5.49 -14.78
CA ILE A 83 -1.38 4.95 -15.29
C ILE A 83 -0.24 5.22 -14.29
N LYS A 84 -0.19 6.42 -13.71
CA LYS A 84 0.83 6.80 -12.73
C LYS A 84 0.77 5.92 -11.48
N LEU A 85 -0.45 5.62 -11.07
CA LEU A 85 -0.77 4.77 -9.93
C LEU A 85 -0.42 3.29 -10.20
N ALA A 86 -0.74 2.80 -11.40
CA ALA A 86 -0.35 1.48 -11.85
C ALA A 86 1.19 1.32 -11.88
N ILE A 87 1.93 2.34 -12.31
CA ILE A 87 3.40 2.34 -12.29
C ILE A 87 3.93 2.23 -10.85
N ILE A 88 3.36 2.98 -9.91
CA ILE A 88 3.74 2.90 -8.49
C ILE A 88 3.45 1.49 -7.93
N ALA A 89 2.29 0.91 -8.25
CA ALA A 89 1.91 -0.44 -7.84
C ALA A 89 2.86 -1.51 -8.41
N VAL A 90 3.29 -1.37 -9.67
CA VAL A 90 4.26 -2.27 -10.32
C VAL A 90 5.63 -2.19 -9.67
N ILE A 91 6.16 -0.99 -9.44
CA ILE A 91 7.45 -0.78 -8.75
C ILE A 91 7.41 -1.45 -7.38
N ARG A 92 6.29 -1.29 -6.67
CA ARG A 92 6.11 -1.85 -5.34
C ARG A 92 6.00 -3.37 -5.34
N THR A 93 5.27 -3.94 -6.28
CA THR A 93 5.19 -5.40 -6.49
C THR A 93 6.55 -5.97 -6.82
N PHE A 94 7.33 -5.31 -7.67
CA PHE A 94 8.65 -5.76 -8.07
C PHE A 94 9.64 -5.77 -6.90
N LEU A 95 9.69 -4.69 -6.11
CA LEU A 95 10.51 -4.59 -4.91
C LEU A 95 10.11 -5.63 -3.86
N ASN A 96 8.81 -5.78 -3.59
CA ASN A 96 8.32 -6.74 -2.61
C ASN A 96 8.56 -8.20 -3.05
N TYR A 97 8.37 -8.49 -4.34
CA TYR A 97 8.65 -9.79 -4.93
C TYR A 97 10.15 -10.14 -4.85
N PHE A 98 11.04 -9.19 -5.17
CA PHE A 98 12.48 -9.40 -5.02
C PHE A 98 12.88 -9.65 -3.56
N LEU A 99 12.30 -8.88 -2.63
CA LEU A 99 12.55 -9.08 -1.20
C LEU A 99 12.11 -10.47 -0.74
N MET A 100 10.91 -10.93 -1.16
CA MET A 100 10.38 -12.26 -0.87
C MET A 100 11.21 -13.38 -1.51
N LYS A 101 11.68 -13.17 -2.74
CA LYS A 101 12.53 -14.13 -3.45
C LYS A 101 13.93 -14.25 -2.84
N GLU A 102 14.49 -13.16 -2.33
CA GLU A 102 15.73 -13.16 -1.53
C GLU A 102 15.57 -13.90 -0.19
N LEU A 103 14.35 -13.95 0.35
CA LEU A 103 13.99 -14.74 1.54
C LEU A 103 13.91 -16.24 1.23
N GLU A 104 13.35 -16.64 0.08
CA GLU A 104 13.26 -18.04 -0.35
C GLU A 104 14.62 -18.66 -0.76
N HIS A 105 15.59 -17.84 -1.17
CA HIS A 105 16.94 -18.30 -1.56
C HIS A 105 17.88 -18.58 -0.38
N GLN A 106 17.36 -18.95 0.79
CA GLN A 106 18.16 -19.74 1.73
C GLN A 106 18.06 -21.22 1.35
N PRO A 107 19.09 -21.83 0.73
CA PRO A 107 19.31 -23.24 0.97
C PRO A 107 19.49 -23.37 2.49
N GLY A 108 18.66 -24.21 3.11
CA GLY A 108 18.91 -24.65 4.47
C GLY A 108 20.35 -25.15 4.52
N THR A 109 21.24 -24.35 5.10
CA THR A 109 22.52 -24.84 5.57
C THR A 109 22.19 -25.61 6.84
N GLU A 110 21.84 -26.87 6.61
CA GLU A 110 22.20 -28.08 7.37
C GLU A 110 22.12 -27.99 8.91
N LYS A 111 21.24 -28.83 9.49
CA LYS A 111 21.62 -30.10 10.14
C LYS A 111 20.40 -30.88 10.62
#